data_AF-A0A7V9SKX7-F1
#
_entry.id   AF-A0A7V9SKX7-F1
#
_cell.length_a   1.000
_cell.length_b   1.000
_cell.length_c   1.000
_cell.angle_alpha   90.00
_cell.angle_beta   90.00
_cell.angle_gamma   90.00
#
_symmetry.space_group_name_H-M   'P 1'
#
loop_
_entity.id
_entity.type
_entity.pdbx_description
1 polymer ?
#
loop_
_entity_poly.entity_id
_entity_poly.type
_entity_poly.pdbx_seq_one_letter_code
_entity_poly.pdbx_strand_id
1 'polypeptide(L)'
;MNSAGGAAPRGGTGFREGVLATALFAGLLLVMAYPLPLHPASMTLPGDPDTDLFMWTLAWNTHALVQQPLSVFDANIYYPHRNTLAFSENLIGSTIFAAPVLWLTG
;
A
#
# COMPACT_ATOMS: atom_id res chain seq x y z
N MET A 1 32.13 -36.65 -36.82
CA MET A 1 31.11 -36.02 -37.68
C MET A 1 30.15 -35.27 -36.77
N ASN A 2 30.00 -33.98 -37.06
CA ASN A 2 29.33 -32.96 -36.27
C ASN A 2 27.81 -33.06 -36.52
N SER A 3 26.99 -33.10 -35.46
CA SER A 3 25.53 -32.95 -35.59
C SER A 3 25.07 -31.85 -34.63
N ALA A 4 25.07 -30.63 -35.16
CA ALA A 4 24.42 -29.47 -34.58
C ALA A 4 22.90 -29.68 -34.59
N GLY A 5 22.32 -29.96 -33.41
CA GLY A 5 20.88 -29.89 -33.18
C GLY A 5 20.53 -28.47 -32.74
N GLY A 6 20.02 -27.65 -33.65
CA GLY A 6 19.59 -26.28 -33.37
C GLY A 6 18.47 -26.24 -32.33
N ALA A 7 18.73 -25.60 -31.19
CA ALA A 7 17.71 -25.28 -30.21
C ALA A 7 16.77 -24.22 -30.81
N ALA A 8 15.51 -24.58 -31.05
CA ALA A 8 14.48 -23.66 -31.51
C ALA A 8 14.22 -22.55 -30.46
N PRO A 9 13.98 -21.30 -30.88
CA PRO A 9 13.72 -20.20 -29.96
C PRO A 9 12.34 -20.36 -29.30
N ARG A 10 12.30 -20.40 -27.96
CA ARG A 10 11.06 -20.30 -27.17
C ARG A 10 10.60 -18.83 -27.14
N GLY A 11 10.06 -18.34 -28.24
CA GLY A 11 9.59 -16.95 -28.35
C GLY A 11 8.07 -16.89 -28.54
N GLY A 12 7.34 -16.39 -27.54
CA GLY A 12 6.04 -15.74 -27.78
C GLY A 12 4.86 -16.13 -26.89
N THR A 13 4.86 -17.31 -26.25
CA THR A 13 3.73 -17.72 -25.38
C THR A 13 3.79 -17.01 -24.03
N GLY A 14 4.92 -17.08 -23.30
CA GLY A 14 4.99 -16.61 -21.91
C GLY A 14 4.61 -15.14 -21.69
N PHE A 15 4.81 -14.28 -22.69
CA PHE A 15 4.36 -12.88 -22.61
C PHE A 15 2.83 -12.76 -22.70
N ARG A 16 2.17 -13.51 -23.59
CA ARG A 16 0.71 -13.47 -23.76
C ARG A 16 0.00 -14.01 -22.52
N GLU A 17 0.38 -15.18 -22.03
CA GLU A 17 -0.25 -15.69 -20.81
C GLU A 17 0.14 -14.90 -19.55
N GLY A 18 1.31 -14.24 -19.53
CA GLY A 18 1.64 -13.23 -18.51
C GLY A 18 0.68 -12.04 -18.53
N VAL A 19 0.43 -11.45 -19.70
CA VAL A 19 -0.54 -10.34 -19.86
C VAL A 19 -1.95 -10.78 -19.46
N LEU A 20 -2.38 -11.99 -19.86
CA LEU A 20 -3.69 -12.52 -19.49
C LEU A 20 -3.81 -12.74 -17.97
N ALA A 21 -2.77 -13.28 -17.33
CA ALA A 21 -2.75 -13.47 -15.89
C ALA A 21 -2.81 -12.13 -15.14
N THR A 22 -2.04 -11.11 -15.58
CA THR A 22 -2.10 -9.77 -15.01
C THR A 22 -3.46 -9.12 -15.20
N ALA A 23 -4.05 -9.23 -16.40
CA ALA A 23 -5.37 -8.67 -16.69
C ALA A 23 -6.46 -9.34 -15.86
N LEU A 24 -6.43 -10.67 -15.73
CA LEU A 24 -7.35 -11.43 -14.89
C LEU A 24 -7.21 -11.02 -13.42
N PHE A 25 -5.97 -10.95 -12.90
CA PHE A 25 -5.71 -10.53 -11.53
C PHE A 25 -6.21 -9.11 -11.26
N ALA A 26 -5.91 -8.16 -12.16
CA ALA A 26 -6.40 -6.79 -12.05
C ALA A 26 -7.92 -6.71 -12.10
N GLY A 27 -8.57 -7.50 -12.97
CA GLY A 27 -10.02 -7.61 -13.03
C GLY A 27 -10.63 -8.14 -11.73
N LEU A 28 -10.09 -9.23 -11.19
CA LEU A 28 -10.53 -9.80 -9.91
C LEU A 28 -10.32 -8.83 -8.74
N LEU A 29 -9.20 -8.11 -8.72
CA LEU A 29 -8.93 -7.06 -7.72
C LEU A 29 -9.99 -5.96 -7.78
N LEU A 30 -10.33 -5.45 -8.97
CA LEU A 30 -11.33 -4.42 -9.14
C LEU A 30 -12.73 -4.89 -8.72
N VAL A 31 -13.07 -6.14 -8.99
CA VAL A 31 -14.34 -6.75 -8.54
C VAL A 31 -14.37 -6.88 -7.03
N MET A 32 -13.28 -7.37 -6.42
CA MET A 32 -13.20 -7.55 -4.97
C MET A 32 -13.18 -6.22 -4.21
N ALA A 33 -12.51 -5.21 -4.76
CA ALA A 33 -12.40 -3.88 -4.15
C ALA A 33 -13.63 -2.99 -4.44
N TYR A 34 -14.58 -3.41 -5.27
CA TYR A 34 -15.74 -2.59 -5.61
C TYR A 34 -16.56 -2.23 -4.35
N PRO A 35 -16.96 -0.96 -4.14
CA PRO A 35 -16.84 0.19 -5.04
C PRO A 35 -15.67 1.16 -4.70
N LEU A 36 -14.68 0.76 -3.91
CA LEU A 36 -13.56 1.62 -3.47
C LEU A 36 -12.84 2.35 -4.61
N PRO A 37 -12.50 1.72 -5.76
CA PRO A 37 -11.82 2.42 -6.85
C PRO A 37 -12.63 3.57 -7.48
N LEU A 38 -13.95 3.58 -7.31
CA LEU A 38 -14.84 4.63 -7.83
C LEU A 38 -14.95 5.83 -6.89
N HIS A 39 -14.68 5.63 -5.60
CA HIS A 39 -14.81 6.64 -4.56
C HIS A 39 -13.56 6.73 -3.66
N PRO A 40 -12.34 6.84 -4.24
CA PRO A 40 -11.10 6.71 -3.47
C PRO A 40 -10.87 7.82 -2.44
N ALA A 41 -11.53 8.98 -2.60
CA ALA A 41 -11.40 10.12 -1.70
C ALA A 41 -12.47 10.18 -0.60
N SER A 42 -13.55 9.40 -0.74
CA SER A 42 -14.74 9.54 0.13
C SER A 42 -15.21 8.22 0.72
N MET A 43 -14.53 7.12 0.42
CA MET A 43 -14.93 5.79 0.87
C MET A 43 -13.73 5.00 1.37
N THR A 44 -13.94 4.38 2.52
CA THR A 44 -13.04 3.42 3.14
C THR A 44 -13.77 2.08 3.28
N LEU A 45 -13.06 1.04 3.70
CA LEU A 45 -13.71 -0.23 4.00
C LEU A 45 -14.61 -0.05 5.24
N PRO A 46 -15.93 -0.25 5.14
CA PRO A 46 -16.84 0.07 6.23
C PRO A 46 -16.77 -0.97 7.35
N GLY A 47 -16.88 -0.51 8.60
CA GLY A 47 -17.13 -1.37 9.78
C GLY A 47 -15.91 -2.07 10.37
N ASP A 48 -14.70 -1.64 10.02
CA ASP A 48 -13.45 -2.22 10.51
C ASP A 48 -12.67 -1.19 11.36
N PRO A 49 -12.52 -1.39 12.68
CA PRO A 49 -11.74 -0.48 13.54
C PRO A 49 -10.26 -0.39 13.12
N ASP A 50 -9.73 -1.40 12.42
CA ASP A 50 -8.35 -1.37 11.93
C ASP A 50 -8.19 -0.33 10.81
N THR A 51 -9.25 -0.08 10.02
CA THR A 51 -9.23 0.94 8.97
C THR A 51 -9.02 2.34 9.58
N ASP A 52 -9.72 2.66 10.67
CA ASP A 52 -9.57 3.93 11.37
C ASP A 52 -8.18 4.05 12.01
N LEU A 53 -7.68 2.98 12.62
CA LEU A 53 -6.34 2.95 13.20
C LEU A 53 -5.25 3.19 12.14
N PHE A 54 -5.33 2.53 10.99
CA PHE A 54 -4.35 2.71 9.92
C PHE A 54 -4.41 4.10 9.30
N MET A 55 -5.60 4.68 9.10
CA MET A 55 -5.75 6.06 8.65
C MET A 55 -5.14 7.04 9.67
N TRP A 56 -5.44 6.86 10.95
CA TRP A 56 -4.84 7.66 12.01
C TRP A 56 -3.32 7.52 12.05
N THR A 57 -2.77 6.32 11.90
CA THR A 57 -1.32 6.10 11.89
C THR A 57 -0.65 6.83 10.71
N LEU A 58 -1.22 6.72 9.50
CA LEU A 58 -0.69 7.41 8.33
C LEU A 58 -0.75 8.94 8.52
N ALA A 59 -1.83 9.46 9.07
CA ALA A 59 -1.98 10.88 9.39
C ALA A 59 -0.97 11.33 10.47
N TRP A 60 -0.81 10.55 11.55
CA TRP A 60 0.15 10.81 12.62
C TRP A 60 1.58 10.86 12.07
N ASN A 61 2.00 9.86 11.30
CA ASN A 61 3.35 9.84 10.73
C ASN A 61 3.58 11.02 9.80
N THR A 62 2.62 11.31 8.92
CA THR A 62 2.68 12.44 7.98
C THR A 62 2.84 13.77 8.73
N HIS A 63 2.13 13.93 9.85
CA HIS A 63 2.26 15.07 10.75
C HIS A 63 3.62 15.10 11.49
N ALA A 64 4.00 13.99 12.12
CA ALA A 64 5.17 13.90 12.99
C ALA A 64 6.48 14.00 12.21
N LEU A 65 6.55 13.51 10.97
CA LEU A 65 7.73 13.65 10.10
C LEU A 65 8.08 15.11 9.81
N VAL A 66 7.10 16.01 9.86
CA VAL A 66 7.30 17.45 9.65
C VAL A 66 7.50 18.19 10.97
N GLN A 67 6.67 17.90 11.98
CA GLN A 67 6.63 18.67 13.22
C GLN A 67 7.63 18.20 14.27
N GLN A 68 7.92 16.89 14.31
CA GLN A 68 8.72 16.25 15.35
C GLN A 68 9.40 14.95 14.87
N PRO A 69 10.27 15.01 13.84
CA PRO A 69 10.78 13.80 13.15
C PRO A 69 11.55 12.84 14.05
N LEU A 70 12.17 13.33 15.14
CA LEU A 70 12.90 12.51 16.11
C LEU A 70 11.99 11.84 17.15
N SER A 71 10.70 12.20 17.18
CA SER A 71 9.69 11.71 18.13
C SER A 71 8.50 11.08 17.41
N VAL A 72 8.71 10.54 16.20
CA VAL A 72 7.64 9.89 15.42
C VAL A 72 6.95 8.76 16.20
N PHE A 73 7.67 8.10 17.11
CA PHE A 73 7.12 7.02 17.92
C PHE A 73 6.31 7.48 19.15
N ASP A 74 6.40 8.75 19.54
CA ASP A 74 5.67 9.34 20.68
C ASP A 74 4.23 9.74 20.26
N ALA A 75 3.45 8.78 19.78
CA ALA A 75 2.10 9.01 19.28
C ALA A 75 1.05 9.31 20.36
N ASN A 76 -0.01 10.03 19.96
CA ASN A 76 -1.01 10.52 20.90
C ASN A 76 -2.06 9.49 21.36
N ILE A 77 -2.00 8.24 20.88
CA ILE A 77 -3.01 7.21 21.16
C ILE A 77 -3.17 6.88 22.65
N TYR A 78 -2.08 6.97 23.43
CA TYR A 78 -2.10 6.76 24.89
C TYR A 78 -1.35 7.88 25.64
N TYR A 79 -1.48 9.12 25.18
CA TYR A 79 -0.83 10.26 25.83
C TYR A 79 -1.11 10.29 27.36
N PRO A 80 -0.11 10.52 28.24
CA PRO A 80 1.26 10.98 27.95
C PRO A 80 2.32 9.86 27.84
N HIS A 81 1.92 8.61 27.62
CA HIS A 81 2.90 7.54 27.43
C HIS A 81 3.75 7.76 26.17
N ARG A 82 5.05 7.44 26.28
CA ARG A 82 6.03 7.55 25.20
C ARG A 82 6.14 6.26 24.39
N ASN A 83 6.65 6.37 23.17
CA ASN A 83 6.86 5.26 22.23
C ASN A 83 5.62 4.42 21.94
N THR A 84 4.44 5.01 22.09
CA THR A 84 3.15 4.30 21.94
C THR A 84 2.95 3.74 20.55
N LEU A 85 3.52 4.37 19.51
CA LEU A 85 3.48 3.84 18.15
C LEU A 85 4.32 2.56 18.00
N ALA A 86 5.34 2.35 18.84
CA ALA A 86 6.14 1.12 18.80
C ALA A 86 5.34 -0.10 19.29
N PHE A 87 4.22 0.12 19.97
CA PHE A 87 3.29 -0.93 20.40
C PHE A 87 2.19 -1.22 19.38
N SER A 88 2.19 -0.51 18.24
CA SER A 88 1.20 -0.63 17.16
C SER A 88 1.89 -0.76 15.79
N GLU A 89 1.10 -0.98 14.75
CA GLU A 89 1.51 -1.01 13.36
C GLU A 89 1.96 0.39 12.94
N ASN A 90 3.27 0.60 12.81
CA ASN A 90 3.80 1.94 12.60
C ASN A 90 3.59 2.49 11.18
N LEU A 91 3.40 1.66 10.14
CA LEU A 91 3.18 2.07 8.73
C LEU A 91 4.16 3.14 8.18
N ILE A 92 5.37 3.28 8.72
CA ILE A 92 6.32 4.32 8.28
C ILE A 92 6.70 4.13 6.81
N GLY A 93 6.91 2.88 6.37
CA GLY A 93 7.19 2.56 4.97
C GLY A 93 6.03 2.94 4.03
N SER A 94 4.79 2.65 4.43
CA SER A 94 3.59 3.02 3.66
C SER A 94 3.36 4.53 3.61
N THR A 95 3.78 5.24 4.67
CA THR A 95 3.66 6.70 4.76
C THR A 95 4.40 7.41 3.63
N ILE A 96 5.48 6.83 3.08
CA ILE A 96 6.20 7.42 1.94
C ILE A 96 5.27 7.65 0.72
N PHE A 97 4.30 6.74 0.52
CA PHE A 97 3.33 6.85 -0.57
C PHE A 97 2.11 7.68 -0.19
N ALA A 98 1.68 7.61 1.07
CA ALA A 98 0.49 8.32 1.55
C ALA A 98 0.75 9.82 1.83
N ALA A 99 1.92 10.18 2.36
CA ALA A 99 2.24 11.53 2.82
C ALA A 99 2.08 12.60 1.74
N PRO A 100 2.54 12.41 0.47
CA PRO A 100 2.31 13.40 -0.58
C PRO A 100 0.82 13.68 -0.81
N VAL A 101 -0.03 12.66 -0.77
CA VAL A 101 -1.48 12.84 -0.94
C VAL A 101 -2.06 13.58 0.26
N LEU A 102 -1.77 13.11 1.48
CA LEU A 102 -2.28 13.71 2.72
C LEU A 102 -1.83 15.17 2.89
N TRP A 103 -0.60 15.52 2.50
CA TRP A 103 -0.17 16.93 2.51
C TRP A 103 -0.92 17.80 1.50
N LEU A 104 -1.33 17.23 0.36
CA LEU A 104 -2.06 17.95 -0.68
C LEU A 104 -3.57 18.05 -0.40
N THR A 105 -4.14 17.10 0.35
CA THR A 105 -5.58 17.02 0.59
C THR A 105 -6.02 17.45 1.99
N GLY A 106 -5.10 17.46 2.96
CA GLY A 106 -5.42 17.65 4.38
C GLY A 106 -5.97 16.38 5.01
#